data_AF-A0A651G4W3-F1
#
_entry.id   AF-A0A651G4W3-F1
#
_cell.length_a   1.000
_cell.length_b   1.000
_cell.length_c   1.000
_cell.angle_alpha   90.00
_cell.angle_beta   90.00
_cell.angle_gamma   90.00
#
_symmetry.space_group_name_H-M   'P 1'
#
loop_
_entity.id
_entity.type
_entity.pdbx_description
1 polymer ?
#
loop_
_entity_poly.entity_id
_entity_poly.type
_entity_poly.pdbx_seq_one_letter_code
_entity_poly.pdbx_strand_id
1 'polypeptide(L)' 'QEQGVDDLVAAGEDPATVRRVVGLVERNEHKRRQSAPALRVTHKAFGVGRRMPLARGMEPTA' A
#
# COMPACT_ATOMS: atom_id res chain seq x y z
N GLN A 1 -2.41 11.53 6.78
CA GLN A 1 -3.79 11.01 6.81
C GLN A 1 -3.78 9.66 6.10
N GLU A 2 -4.56 8.69 6.56
CA GLU A 2 -4.79 7.43 5.84
C GLU A 2 -6.11 7.55 5.09
N GLN A 3 -6.05 7.53 3.77
CA GLN A 3 -7.21 7.56 2.89
C GLN A 3 -7.47 6.14 2.41
N GLY A 4 -8.72 5.71 2.47
CA GLY A 4 -9.19 4.46 1.87
C GLY A 4 -9.32 4.56 0.35
N VAL A 5 -9.69 3.45 -0.29
CA VAL A 5 -9.97 3.43 -1.73
C VAL A 5 -11.10 4.40 -2.08
N ASP A 6 -12.17 4.40 -1.28
CA ASP A 6 -13.34 5.26 -1.49
C ASP A 6 -13.02 6.76 -1.31
N ASP A 7 -12.16 7.11 -0.34
CA ASP A 7 -11.73 8.50 -0.14
C ASP A 7 -10.94 9.03 -1.35
N LEU A 8 -10.09 8.19 -1.94
CA LEU A 8 -9.30 8.55 -3.12
C LEU A 8 -10.18 8.71 -4.35
N VAL A 9 -11.17 7.84 -4.53
CA VAL A 9 -12.17 7.97 -5.60
C VAL A 9 -13.02 9.23 -5.41
N ALA A 10 -13.45 9.51 -4.17
CA ALA A 10 -14.19 10.73 -3.85
C ALA A 10 -13.37 12.02 -4.06
N ALA A 11 -12.05 11.94 -3.93
CA ALA A 11 -11.13 13.03 -4.26
C ALA A 11 -10.97 13.28 -5.76
N GLY A 12 -11.59 12.45 -6.63
CA GLY A 12 -11.61 12.62 -8.09
C GLY A 12 -10.61 11.72 -8.84
N GLU A 13 -9.95 10.79 -8.16
CA GLU A 13 -9.04 9.84 -8.81
C GLU A 13 -9.79 8.73 -9.56
N ASP A 14 -9.21 8.25 -10.66
CA ASP A 14 -9.82 7.17 -11.46
C ASP A 14 -9.94 5.85 -10.64
N PRO A 15 -11.15 5.30 -10.46
CA PRO A 15 -11.36 4.08 -9.67
C PRO A 15 -10.55 2.88 -10.15
N ALA A 16 -10.37 2.74 -11.47
CA ALA A 16 -9.61 1.62 -12.02
C ALA A 16 -8.13 1.73 -11.64
N THR A 17 -7.58 2.94 -11.73
CA THR A 17 -6.21 3.25 -11.32
C THR A 17 -6.00 3.06 -9.82
N VAL A 18 -6.88 3.59 -8.97
CA VAL A 18 -6.77 3.46 -7.51
C VAL A 18 -6.73 1.99 -7.10
N ARG A 19 -7.72 1.19 -7.54
CA ARG A 19 -7.80 -0.24 -7.22
C ARG A 19 -6.57 -1.01 -7.70
N ARG A 20 -6.10 -0.69 -8.92
CA ARG A 20 -4.88 -1.30 -9.48
C ARG A 20 -3.65 -0.99 -8.62
N VAL A 21 -3.44 0.27 -8.25
CA VAL A 21 -2.26 0.70 -7.48
C VAL A 21 -2.29 0.12 -6.07
N VAL A 22 -3.43 0.17 -5.38
CA VAL A 22 -3.58 -0.41 -4.05
C VAL A 22 -3.29 -1.92 -4.08
N GLY A 23 -3.89 -2.65 -5.04
CA GLY A 23 -3.63 -4.07 -5.21
C GLY A 23 -2.17 -4.40 -5.60
N LEU A 24 -1.46 -3.50 -6.27
CA LEU A 24 -0.02 -3.65 -6.52
C LEU A 24 0.80 -3.44 -5.23
N VAL A 25 0.46 -2.45 -4.42
CA VAL A 25 1.13 -2.19 -3.15
C VAL A 25 1.02 -3.40 -2.23
N GLU A 26 -0.18 -3.98 -2.09
CA GLU A 26 -0.42 -5.15 -1.23
C GLU A 26 0.35 -6.39 -1.71
N ARG A 27 0.22 -6.77 -2.99
CA ARG A 27 0.84 -7.99 -3.53
C ARG A 27 2.37 -7.98 -3.49
N ASN A 28 3.00 -6.81 -3.51
CA ASN A 28 4.46 -6.68 -3.53
C ASN A 28 5.10 -6.56 -2.13
N GLU A 29 4.38 -6.82 -1.03
CA GLU A 29 4.97 -6.83 0.32
C GLU A 29 6.17 -7.78 0.42
N HIS A 30 6.07 -8.96 -0.16
CA HIS A 30 7.16 -9.95 -0.17
C HIS A 30 8.45 -9.40 -0.77
N LYS A 31 8.36 -8.63 -1.86
CA LYS A 31 9.53 -8.01 -2.51
C LYS A 31 10.13 -6.91 -1.64
N ARG A 32 9.29 -6.08 -1.02
CA ARG A 32 9.73 -4.99 -0.15
C ARG A 32 10.45 -5.50 1.10
N ARG A 33 10.06 -6.67 1.61
CA ARG A 33 10.73 -7.29 2.76
C ARG A 33 12.08 -7.92 2.43
N GLN A 34 12.31 -8.28 1.16
CA GLN A 34 13.59 -8.81 0.66
C GLN A 34 14.52 -7.72 0.12
N SER A 35 14.06 -6.47 0.04
CA SER A 35 14.87 -5.36 -0.45
C SER A 35 15.98 -5.00 0.55
N ALA A 36 17.10 -4.49 0.04
CA ALA A 36 18.19 -4.01 0.88
C ALA A 36 17.71 -2.86 1.81
N PRO A 37 18.36 -2.66 2.97
CA PRO A 37 18.06 -1.53 3.84
C PRO A 37 18.21 -0.19 3.11
N ALA A 38 17.28 0.73 3.35
CA ALA A 38 17.30 2.08 2.80
C ALA A 38 17.09 3.13 3.90
N LEU A 39 17.63 4.33 3.69
CA LEU A 39 17.46 5.46 4.62
C LEU A 39 15.99 5.90 4.68
N ARG A 40 15.48 6.11 5.90
CA ARG A 40 14.12 6.60 6.11
C ARG A 40 14.10 8.13 6.08
N VAL A 41 13.45 8.70 5.07
CA VAL A 41 13.23 10.16 4.95
C VAL A 41 11.79 10.59 5.20
N THR A 42 10.82 9.67 5.20
CA THR A 42 9.41 9.94 5.49
C THR A 42 8.91 9.19 6.72
N HIS A 43 7.89 9.75 7.39
CA HIS A 43 7.27 9.12 8.56
C HIS A 43 6.67 7.74 8.25
N LYS A 44 6.14 7.55 7.03
CA LYS A 44 5.45 6.34 6.57
C LYS A 44 6.21 5.59 5.45
N ALA A 45 7.53 5.51 5.56
CA ALA A 45 8.35 4.73 4.62
C ALA A 45 8.05 3.23 4.72
N PHE A 46 8.23 2.49 3.62
CA PHE A 46 8.09 1.04 3.61
C PHE A 46 9.08 0.36 4.58
N GLY A 47 8.65 -0.75 5.20
CA GLY A 47 9.45 -1.47 6.19
C GLY A 47 9.16 -1.01 7.61
N VAL A 48 10.13 -0.37 8.28
CA VAL A 48 9.98 0.03 9.68
C VAL A 48 8.86 1.06 9.88
N GLY A 49 8.70 2.00 8.94
CA GLY A 49 7.67 3.05 9.01
C GLY A 49 6.26 2.59 8.63
N ARG A 50 6.11 1.41 7.99
CA ARG A 50 4.82 0.84 7.61
C ARG A 50 4.96 -0.68 7.45
N ARG A 51 4.41 -1.42 8.41
CA ARG A 51 4.38 -2.89 8.40
C ARG A 51 3.06 -3.39 7.84
N MET A 52 3.10 -4.23 6.83
CA MET A 52 1.93 -4.98 6.37
C MET A 52 2.19 -6.49 6.47
N PRO A 53 1.15 -7.30 6.64
CA PRO A 53 1.29 -8.76 6.59
C PRO A 53 1.76 -9.22 5.20
N LEU A 54 2.64 -10.22 5.17
CA LEU A 54 3.10 -10.87 3.93
C LEU A 54 2.01 -11.74 3.30
N ALA A 55 1.32 -12.52 4.13
CA ALA A 55 0.19 -13.34 3.75
C ALA A 55 -1.06 -12.72 4.39
N ARG A 56 -1.87 -12.07 3.55
CA ARG A 56 -3.21 -11.59 3.89
C ARG A 56 -4.17 -12.36 3.00
N GLY A 57 -5.23 -12.95 3.57
CA GLY A 57 -6.34 -13.44 2.74
C GLY A 57 -6.84 -12.27 1.89
N MET A 58 -6.99 -12.48 0.57
CA MET A 58 -7.40 -11.40 -0.32
C MET A 58 -8.89 -11.11 -0.10
N GLU A 59 -9.21 -10.48 1.03
CA GLU A 59 -10.45 -9.75 1.15
C GLU A 59 -10.23 -8.42 0.42
N PRO A 60 -11.03 -8.10 -0.61
CA PRO A 60 -10.97 -6.78 -1.21
C PRO A 60 -11.36 -5.80 -0.10
N THR A 61 -10.37 -5.09 0.43
CA THR A 61 -10.59 -4.07 1.45
C THR A 61 -11.65 -3.11 0.91
N ALA A 62 -12.83 -3.15 1.54
CA ALA A 62 -13.96 -2.26 1.30
C ALA A 62 -13.53 -0.81 1.51
#